data_AF-A0A0G1SWB5-F1
#
_entry.id   AF-A0A0G1SWB5-F1
#
_cell.length_a   1.000
_cell.length_b   1.000
_cell.length_c   1.000
_cell.angle_alpha   90.00
_cell.angle_beta   90.00
_cell.angle_gamma   90.00
#
_symmetry.space_group_name_H-M   'P 1'
#
loop_
_entity.id
_entity.type
_entity.pdbx_description
1 polymer ?
#
loop_
_entity_poly.entity_id
_entity_poly.type
_entity_poly.pdbx_seq_one_letter_code
_entity_poly.pdbx_strand_id
1 'polypeptide(L)'
;MSNDQSIEDKQLQAAIWFVRHRILLWKALILALVLINAGFWGFVIFRVGLDLYYMPERKRMDIDLTRSDGSLYAYTVAHQPQAIIVSSVDSLAIGEATDVVARLTNPNIDWYAQFSYRVGVGETIEIARDGFLLPGEERLFFKTFRDKLGAPIFEVAEVRWRRINKHEVNDFAAFRGERLNFAVLRPTFIPAVLEAHGTISRARFSITNKSAYGFFEPKFLVALYRGSQLTAIQSIVLDRFRSGETREVEVSWYDRVGAVSSVEVVPEIDILNPEVYLKP
;
A
#
# COMPACT_ATOMS: atom_id res chain seq x y z
N MET A 1 -3.51 46.36 -67.90
CA MET A 1 -2.28 46.32 -68.72
C MET A 1 -1.04 46.94 -68.06
N SER A 2 -1.08 47.48 -66.82
CA SER A 2 0.13 48.04 -66.17
C SER A 2 0.88 47.10 -65.22
N ASN A 3 0.29 45.96 -64.81
CA ASN A 3 0.92 45.08 -63.83
C ASN A 3 2.00 44.18 -64.44
N ASP A 4 1.76 43.65 -65.65
CA ASP A 4 2.68 42.74 -66.34
C ASP A 4 3.99 43.42 -66.75
N GLN A 5 3.95 44.66 -67.25
CA GLN A 5 5.17 45.41 -67.60
C GLN A 5 6.03 45.70 -66.36
N SER A 6 5.42 45.95 -65.19
CA SER A 6 6.18 46.16 -63.96
C SER A 6 6.86 44.89 -63.45
N ILE A 7 6.30 43.71 -63.75
CA ILE A 7 6.89 42.42 -63.40
C ILE A 7 8.03 42.09 -64.37
N GLU A 8 7.85 42.37 -65.66
CA GLU A 8 8.86 42.17 -66.69
C GLU A 8 10.10 43.06 -66.46
N ASP A 9 9.92 44.34 -66.10
CA ASP A 9 11.01 45.27 -65.76
C ASP A 9 11.77 44.84 -64.50
N LYS A 10 11.07 44.35 -63.47
CA LYS A 10 11.69 43.82 -62.25
C LYS A 10 12.49 42.54 -62.52
N GLN A 11 11.97 41.66 -63.39
CA GLN A 11 12.67 40.44 -63.80
C GLN A 11 13.91 40.77 -64.63
N LEU A 12 13.84 41.76 -65.52
CA LEU A 12 14.98 42.21 -66.31
C LEU A 12 16.07 42.86 -65.44
N GLN A 13 15.68 43.70 -64.48
CA GLN A 13 16.63 44.30 -63.52
C GLN A 13 17.28 43.24 -62.63
N ALA A 14 16.52 42.24 -62.15
CA ALA A 14 17.06 41.14 -61.37
C ALA A 14 18.03 40.27 -62.19
N ALA A 15 17.72 40.01 -63.47
CA ALA A 15 18.59 39.26 -64.38
C ALA A 15 19.91 40.01 -64.64
N ILE A 16 19.85 41.32 -64.91
CA ILE A 16 21.05 42.15 -65.13
C ILE A 16 21.88 42.23 -63.85
N TRP A 17 21.24 42.41 -62.69
CA TRP A 17 21.93 42.44 -61.39
C TRP A 17 22.61 41.10 -61.08
N PHE A 18 21.93 39.98 -61.33
CA PHE A 18 22.44 38.63 -61.14
C PHE A 18 23.64 38.35 -62.04
N VAL A 19 23.57 38.69 -63.34
CA VAL A 19 24.70 38.51 -64.28
C VAL A 19 25.89 39.36 -63.85
N ARG A 20 25.66 40.62 -63.44
CA ARG A 20 26.70 41.55 -62.97
C ARG A 20 27.39 41.07 -61.69
N HIS A 21 26.65 40.47 -60.75
CA HIS A 21 27.18 40.03 -59.45
C HIS A 21 27.45 38.52 -59.38
N ARG A 22 27.30 37.78 -60.49
CA ARG A 22 27.43 36.32 -60.56
C ARG A 22 28.72 35.81 -59.89
N ILE A 23 29.85 36.47 -60.14
CA ILE A 23 31.15 36.07 -59.59
C ILE A 23 31.25 36.34 -58.08
N LEU A 24 30.68 37.46 -57.61
CA LEU A 24 30.64 37.79 -56.18
C LEU A 24 29.72 36.82 -55.40
N LEU A 25 28.55 36.49 -55.97
CA LEU A 25 27.62 35.51 -55.40
C LEU A 25 28.27 34.12 -55.31
N TRP A 26 29.00 33.69 -56.33
CA TRP A 26 29.74 32.42 -56.29
C TRP A 26 30.82 32.40 -55.22
N LYS A 27 31.60 33.48 -55.07
CA LYS A 27 32.62 33.58 -54.00
C LYS A 27 32.00 33.60 -52.61
N ALA A 28 30.89 34.32 -52.43
CA ALA A 28 30.16 34.37 -51.17
C ALA A 28 29.56 33.00 -50.80
N LEU A 29 29.00 32.29 -51.79
CA LEU A 29 28.46 30.93 -51.61
C LEU A 29 29.57 29.96 -51.18
N ILE A 30 30.72 29.96 -51.87
CA ILE A 30 31.86 29.10 -51.53
C ILE A 30 32.35 29.40 -50.11
N LEU A 31 32.50 30.68 -49.74
CA LEU A 31 32.91 31.08 -48.40
C LEU A 31 31.90 30.63 -47.33
N ALA A 32 30.60 30.78 -47.60
CA ALA A 32 29.54 30.31 -46.70
C ALA A 32 29.61 28.78 -46.52
N LEU A 33 29.82 28.02 -47.59
CA LEU A 33 29.97 26.56 -47.52
C LEU A 33 31.20 26.15 -46.69
N VAL A 34 32.32 26.84 -46.85
CA VAL A 34 33.55 26.60 -46.07
C VAL A 34 33.31 26.86 -44.58
N LEU A 35 32.64 27.98 -44.24
CA LEU A 35 32.33 28.31 -42.84
C LEU A 35 31.36 27.29 -42.21
N ILE A 36 30.34 26.87 -42.96
CA ILE A 36 29.40 25.83 -42.49
C ILE A 36 30.14 24.52 -42.26
N ASN A 37 31.01 24.11 -43.18
CA ASN A 37 31.79 22.88 -43.06
C ASN A 37 32.73 22.94 -41.84
N ALA A 38 33.42 24.06 -41.65
CA ALA A 38 34.27 24.29 -40.48
C ALA A 38 33.47 24.25 -39.17
N GLY A 39 32.25 24.81 -39.17
CA GLY A 39 31.33 24.74 -38.03
C GLY A 39 30.91 23.31 -37.69
N PHE A 40 30.57 22.50 -38.69
CA PHE A 40 30.25 21.08 -38.49
C PHE A 40 31.43 20.31 -37.92
N TRP A 41 32.63 20.48 -38.48
CA TRP A 41 33.84 19.84 -37.95
C TRP A 41 34.14 20.28 -36.52
N GLY A 42 34.01 21.57 -36.22
CA GLY A 42 34.17 22.10 -34.87
C GLY A 42 33.19 21.47 -33.87
N PHE A 43 31.92 21.34 -34.24
CA PHE A 43 30.90 20.69 -33.41
C PHE A 43 31.20 19.21 -33.16
N VAL A 44 31.60 18.47 -34.20
CA VAL A 44 31.95 17.04 -34.09
C VAL A 44 33.17 16.87 -33.17
N ILE A 45 34.23 17.65 -33.39
CA ILE A 45 35.45 17.59 -32.56
C ILE A 45 35.12 17.93 -31.10
N PHE A 46 34.32 18.97 -30.86
CA PHE A 46 33.89 19.35 -29.51
C PHE A 46 33.09 18.24 -28.83
N ARG A 47 32.11 17.65 -29.53
CA ARG A 47 31.28 16.55 -29.00
C ARG A 47 32.10 15.30 -28.71
N VAL A 48 33.00 14.90 -29.61
CA VAL A 48 33.87 13.73 -29.41
C VAL A 48 34.88 13.98 -28.29
N GLY A 49 35.44 15.19 -28.18
CA GLY A 49 36.32 15.56 -27.07
C GLY A 49 35.62 15.49 -25.72
N LEU A 50 34.40 16.02 -25.63
CA LEU A 50 33.53 15.85 -24.46
C LEU A 50 33.30 14.38 -24.15
N ASP A 51 32.91 13.58 -25.14
CA ASP A 51 32.58 12.18 -24.93
C ASP A 51 33.79 11.35 -24.46
N LEU A 52 34.98 11.63 -25.00
CA LEU A 52 36.24 11.02 -24.55
C LEU A 52 36.62 11.42 -23.11
N TYR A 53 36.37 12.67 -22.72
CA TYR A 53 36.63 13.15 -21.36
C TYR A 53 35.71 12.48 -20.32
N TYR A 54 34.43 12.28 -20.65
CA TYR A 54 33.45 11.62 -19.76
C TYR A 54 33.38 10.08 -19.93
N MET A 55 34.08 9.51 -20.91
CA MET A 55 34.15 8.06 -21.17
C MET A 55 34.55 7.21 -19.95
N PRO A 56 35.55 7.59 -19.11
CA PRO A 56 35.93 6.78 -17.95
C PRO A 56 34.84 6.72 -16.87
N GLU A 57 34.02 7.76 -16.71
CA GLU A 57 32.89 7.75 -15.77
C GLU A 57 31.73 6.90 -16.30
N ARG A 58 31.41 7.00 -17.60
CA ARG A 58 30.39 6.18 -18.24
C ARG A 58 30.74 4.69 -18.23
N LYS A 59 31.99 4.34 -18.54
CA LYS A 59 32.47 2.95 -18.47
C LYS A 59 32.40 2.39 -17.05
N ARG A 60 32.66 3.20 -16.01
CA ARG A 60 32.48 2.75 -14.62
C ARG A 60 31.01 2.47 -14.32
N MET A 61 30.11 3.36 -14.74
CA MET A 61 28.67 3.18 -14.57
C MET A 61 28.13 1.96 -15.34
N ASP A 62 28.58 1.74 -16.57
CA ASP A 62 28.22 0.57 -17.38
C ASP A 62 28.80 -0.74 -16.80
N ILE A 63 30.02 -0.71 -16.27
CA ILE A 63 30.66 -1.86 -15.58
C ILE A 63 29.95 -2.15 -14.25
N ASP A 64 29.53 -1.13 -13.51
CA ASP A 64 28.77 -1.31 -12.27
C ASP A 64 27.39 -1.92 -12.55
N LEU A 65 26.74 -1.53 -13.65
CA LEU A 65 25.48 -2.13 -14.11
C LEU A 65 25.68 -3.58 -14.60
N THR A 66 26.72 -3.88 -15.38
CA THR A 66 26.96 -5.24 -15.91
C THR A 66 27.57 -6.23 -14.91
N ARG A 67 28.28 -5.76 -13.87
CA ARG A 67 28.65 -6.60 -12.72
C ARG A 67 27.45 -6.91 -11.81
N SER A 68 26.37 -6.15 -11.93
CA SER A 68 25.17 -6.30 -11.09
C SER A 68 24.19 -7.38 -11.54
N ASP A 69 24.42 -8.05 -12.67
CA ASP A 69 23.51 -9.10 -13.17
C ASP A 69 23.32 -10.26 -12.19
N GLY A 70 24.30 -10.51 -11.31
CA GLY A 70 24.16 -11.42 -10.17
C GLY A 70 23.61 -10.76 -8.90
N SER A 71 23.90 -9.48 -8.66
CA SER A 71 23.55 -8.78 -7.42
C SER A 71 22.12 -8.26 -7.42
N LEU A 72 21.56 -7.82 -8.54
CA LEU A 72 20.18 -7.34 -8.62
C LEU A 72 19.19 -8.51 -8.54
N TYR A 73 19.48 -9.62 -9.21
CA TYR A 73 18.71 -10.86 -9.04
C TYR A 73 18.82 -11.40 -7.61
N ALA A 74 20.03 -11.50 -7.04
CA ALA A 74 20.18 -11.93 -5.65
C ALA A 74 19.50 -10.99 -4.65
N TYR A 75 19.58 -9.67 -4.89
CA TYR A 75 18.90 -8.66 -4.09
C TYR A 75 17.38 -8.79 -4.19
N THR A 76 16.83 -8.90 -5.40
CA THR A 76 15.38 -9.08 -5.59
C THR A 76 14.89 -10.36 -4.93
N VAL A 77 15.58 -11.49 -5.10
CA VAL A 77 15.25 -12.76 -4.42
C VAL A 77 15.34 -12.64 -2.90
N ALA A 78 16.39 -12.01 -2.37
CA ALA A 78 16.57 -11.82 -0.93
C ALA A 78 15.52 -10.89 -0.29
N HIS A 79 14.94 -9.98 -1.08
CA HIS A 79 13.91 -9.05 -0.64
C HIS A 79 12.49 -9.44 -1.06
N GLN A 80 12.28 -10.66 -1.57
CA GLN A 80 10.94 -11.18 -1.81
C GLN A 80 10.17 -11.34 -0.49
N PRO A 81 8.84 -11.14 -0.51
CA PRO A 81 8.03 -11.35 0.68
C PRO A 81 8.01 -12.83 1.08
N GLN A 82 8.22 -13.07 2.36
CA GLN A 82 8.03 -14.36 3.01
C GLN A 82 6.53 -14.66 3.17
N ALA A 83 6.17 -15.94 3.20
CA ALA A 83 4.77 -16.35 3.37
C ALA A 83 4.18 -15.87 4.71
N ILE A 84 2.86 -15.63 4.73
CA ILE A 84 2.12 -15.38 5.97
C ILE A 84 2.19 -16.62 6.85
N ILE A 85 2.47 -16.43 8.13
CA ILE A 85 2.58 -17.52 9.11
C ILE A 85 1.22 -17.69 9.80
N VAL A 86 0.64 -18.89 9.69
CA VAL A 86 -0.56 -19.27 10.46
C VAL A 86 -0.09 -19.98 11.73
N SER A 87 -0.15 -19.27 12.87
CA SER A 87 0.44 -19.71 14.14
C SER A 87 -0.44 -20.67 14.91
N SER A 88 -1.76 -20.41 14.97
CA SER A 88 -2.74 -21.31 15.57
C SER A 88 -4.08 -21.20 14.86
N VAL A 89 -4.86 -22.28 14.92
CA VAL A 89 -6.24 -22.35 14.44
C VAL A 89 -7.04 -23.08 15.52
N ASP A 90 -7.85 -22.32 16.24
CA ASP A 90 -8.56 -22.75 17.44
C ASP A 90 -10.07 -22.60 17.24
N SER A 91 -10.86 -23.40 17.96
CA SER A 91 -12.31 -23.26 18.03
C SER A 91 -12.74 -22.87 19.44
N LEU A 92 -13.55 -21.81 19.56
CA LEU A 92 -14.12 -21.35 20.82
C LEU A 92 -15.61 -21.59 20.81
N ALA A 93 -16.09 -22.47 21.69
CA ALA A 93 -17.52 -22.73 21.84
C ALA A 93 -18.14 -21.72 22.83
N ILE A 94 -19.14 -20.98 22.36
CA ILE A 94 -19.94 -20.03 23.12
C ILE A 94 -21.41 -20.41 22.93
N GLY A 95 -21.89 -21.29 23.82
CA GLY A 95 -23.23 -21.86 23.70
C GLY A 95 -23.39 -22.73 22.46
N GLU A 96 -24.35 -22.37 21.60
CA GLU A 96 -24.61 -23.01 20.29
C GLU A 96 -23.74 -22.43 19.15
N ALA A 97 -22.99 -21.36 19.43
CA ALA A 97 -22.07 -20.76 18.48
C ALA A 97 -20.64 -21.28 18.69
N THR A 98 -19.94 -21.53 17.60
CA THR A 98 -18.52 -21.88 17.56
C THR A 98 -17.78 -20.81 16.77
N ASP A 99 -16.88 -20.09 17.42
CA ASP A 99 -15.97 -19.17 16.76
C ASP A 99 -14.71 -19.93 16.33
N VAL A 100 -14.45 -19.96 15.02
CA VAL A 100 -13.16 -20.41 14.49
C VAL A 100 -12.22 -19.23 14.47
N VAL A 101 -11.10 -19.31 15.17
CA VAL A 101 -10.12 -18.24 15.32
C VAL A 101 -8.77 -18.70 14.79
N ALA A 102 -8.13 -17.89 13.96
CA ALA A 102 -6.78 -18.12 13.48
C ALA A 102 -5.87 -16.93 13.80
N ARG A 103 -4.66 -17.23 14.26
CA ARG A 103 -3.61 -16.22 14.48
C ARG A 103 -2.69 -16.18 13.29
N LEU A 104 -2.66 -15.06 12.58
CA LEU A 104 -1.82 -14.86 11.42
C LEU A 104 -0.78 -13.79 11.68
N THR A 105 0.42 -14.00 11.15
CA THR A 105 1.54 -13.06 11.27
C THR A 105 2.11 -12.77 9.89
N ASN A 106 2.26 -11.49 9.56
CA ASN A 106 3.03 -11.04 8.42
C ASN A 106 4.49 -10.79 8.85
N PRO A 107 5.44 -11.69 8.54
CA PRO A 107 6.84 -11.53 8.96
C PRO A 107 7.57 -10.41 8.20
N ASN A 108 6.95 -9.84 7.17
CA ASN A 108 7.59 -8.88 6.29
C ASN A 108 7.39 -7.44 6.78
N ILE A 109 8.49 -6.74 7.07
CA ILE A 109 8.47 -5.35 7.57
C ILE A 109 8.23 -4.29 6.48
N ASP A 110 8.43 -4.65 5.21
CA ASP A 110 8.31 -3.73 4.06
C ASP A 110 7.15 -4.11 3.12
N TRP A 111 6.39 -5.14 3.45
CA TRP A 111 5.37 -5.69 2.57
C TRP A 111 4.03 -5.74 3.27
N TYR A 112 3.02 -5.19 2.62
CA TYR A 112 1.61 -5.30 2.97
C TYR A 112 1.00 -6.48 2.22
N ALA A 113 0.21 -7.28 2.93
CA ALA A 113 -0.43 -8.47 2.37
C ALA A 113 -1.94 -8.23 2.21
N GLN A 114 -2.49 -8.57 1.05
CA GLN A 114 -3.92 -8.75 0.83
C GLN A 114 -4.17 -10.20 0.42
N PHE A 115 -5.21 -10.83 0.92
CA PHE A 115 -5.44 -12.24 0.66
C PHE A 115 -6.91 -12.60 0.82
N SER A 116 -7.31 -13.67 0.13
CA SER A 116 -8.53 -14.39 0.45
C SER A 116 -8.20 -15.50 1.46
N TYR A 117 -9.20 -15.99 2.18
CA TYR A 117 -9.01 -17.12 3.07
C TYR A 117 -10.26 -17.98 3.13
N ARG A 118 -10.05 -19.24 3.44
CA ARG A 118 -11.10 -20.22 3.68
C ARG A 118 -11.15 -20.46 5.18
N VAL A 119 -12.34 -20.34 5.76
CA VAL A 119 -12.56 -20.60 7.18
C VAL A 119 -13.73 -21.54 7.32
N GLY A 120 -13.61 -22.53 8.19
CA GLY A 120 -14.62 -23.56 8.31
C GLY A 120 -14.54 -24.34 9.62
N VAL A 121 -15.59 -25.12 9.84
CA VAL A 121 -15.69 -26.06 10.96
C VAL A 121 -16.33 -27.34 10.45
N GLY A 122 -15.62 -28.46 10.58
CA GLY A 122 -16.04 -29.74 10.00
C GLY A 122 -16.18 -29.66 8.48
N GLU A 123 -17.37 -29.97 7.95
CA GLU A 123 -17.66 -29.95 6.51
C GLU A 123 -18.10 -28.57 5.98
N THR A 124 -18.39 -27.62 6.88
CA THR A 124 -18.84 -26.29 6.47
C THR A 124 -17.64 -25.38 6.26
N ILE A 125 -17.41 -24.96 5.01
CA ILE A 125 -16.32 -24.05 4.63
C ILE A 125 -16.91 -22.81 3.97
N GLU A 126 -16.51 -21.63 4.45
CA GLU A 126 -16.79 -20.34 3.83
C GLU A 126 -15.52 -19.75 3.22
N ILE A 127 -15.68 -18.99 2.14
CA ILE A 127 -14.60 -18.26 1.49
C ILE A 127 -14.79 -16.77 1.78
N ALA A 128 -13.80 -16.15 2.43
CA ALA A 128 -13.72 -14.72 2.68
C ALA A 128 -12.68 -14.08 1.76
N ARG A 129 -12.98 -12.88 1.23
CA ARG A 129 -12.17 -12.25 0.17
C ARG A 129 -11.36 -11.02 0.61
N ASP A 130 -11.60 -10.49 1.81
CA ASP A 130 -11.10 -9.18 2.24
C ASP A 130 -10.09 -9.26 3.40
N GLY A 131 -9.21 -10.26 3.37
CA GLY A 131 -8.12 -10.38 4.34
C GLY A 131 -6.98 -9.41 4.03
N PHE A 132 -6.44 -8.77 5.07
CA PHE A 132 -5.23 -7.96 4.95
C PHE A 132 -4.35 -8.07 6.19
N LEU A 133 -3.04 -7.85 6.03
CA LEU A 133 -2.10 -7.70 7.14
C LEU A 133 -1.11 -6.58 6.82
N LEU A 134 -0.97 -5.66 7.77
CA LEU A 134 0.04 -4.62 7.70
C LEU A 134 1.46 -5.24 7.85
N PRO A 135 2.51 -4.54 7.38
CA PRO A 135 3.88 -4.97 7.59
C PRO A 135 4.20 -5.25 9.07
N GLY A 136 4.79 -6.41 9.35
CA GLY A 136 5.15 -6.86 10.70
C GLY A 136 3.96 -7.11 11.64
N GLU A 137 2.72 -7.12 11.14
CA GLU A 137 1.54 -7.27 11.97
C GLU A 137 1.24 -8.73 12.30
N GLU A 138 0.93 -8.98 13.57
CA GLU A 138 0.26 -10.18 14.04
C GLU A 138 -1.20 -9.83 14.37
N ARG A 139 -2.14 -10.64 13.92
CA ARG A 139 -3.58 -10.39 14.10
C ARG A 139 -4.38 -11.68 14.20
N LEU A 140 -5.45 -11.63 14.98
CA LEU A 140 -6.48 -12.67 15.05
C LEU A 140 -7.53 -12.43 13.96
N PHE A 141 -7.88 -13.50 13.26
CA PHE A 141 -9.01 -13.56 12.35
C PHE A 141 -10.02 -14.53 12.94
N PHE A 142 -11.31 -14.21 12.83
CA PHE A 142 -12.33 -15.12 13.33
C PHE A 142 -13.57 -15.14 12.45
N LYS A 143 -14.33 -16.21 12.57
CA LYS A 143 -15.66 -16.36 12.00
C LYS A 143 -16.52 -17.22 12.91
N THR A 144 -17.73 -16.74 13.20
CA THR A 144 -18.73 -17.46 13.99
C THR A 144 -19.56 -18.39 13.11
N PHE A 145 -19.71 -19.64 13.54
CA PHE A 145 -20.62 -20.63 12.98
C PHE A 145 -21.64 -21.03 14.05
N ARG A 146 -22.91 -21.21 13.69
CA ARG A 146 -23.95 -21.70 14.62
C ARG A 146 -24.34 -23.13 14.29
N ASP A 147 -24.56 -23.93 15.32
CA ASP A 147 -25.02 -25.32 15.21
C ASP A 147 -24.05 -26.20 14.40
N LYS A 148 -22.77 -25.84 14.39
CA LYS A 148 -21.70 -26.59 13.72
C LYS A 148 -20.64 -27.01 14.73
N LEU A 149 -20.27 -28.28 14.63
CA LEU A 149 -19.21 -28.92 15.40
C LEU A 149 -18.24 -29.57 14.41
N GLY A 150 -16.96 -29.58 14.78
CA GLY A 150 -15.92 -30.19 13.95
C GLY A 150 -14.56 -29.56 14.20
N ALA A 151 -13.55 -30.07 13.50
CA ALA A 151 -12.21 -29.47 13.53
C ALA A 151 -12.25 -28.09 12.84
N PRO A 152 -11.59 -27.06 13.42
CA PRO A 152 -11.50 -25.76 12.80
C PRO A 152 -10.53 -25.82 11.60
N ILE A 153 -10.90 -25.15 10.52
CA ILE A 153 -10.11 -25.05 9.30
C ILE A 153 -9.88 -23.57 9.02
N PHE A 154 -8.64 -23.19 8.78
CA PHE A 154 -8.29 -21.86 8.30
C PHE A 154 -7.13 -21.97 7.29
N GLU A 155 -7.38 -21.55 6.06
CA GLU A 155 -6.40 -21.61 4.98
C GLU A 155 -6.31 -20.25 4.29
N VAL A 156 -5.10 -19.71 4.17
CA VAL A 156 -4.84 -18.49 3.40
C VAL A 156 -4.75 -18.84 1.92
N ALA A 157 -5.41 -18.05 1.06
CA ALA A 157 -5.43 -18.21 -0.38
C ALA A 157 -5.13 -16.88 -1.10
N GLU A 158 -4.63 -16.96 -2.34
CA GLU A 158 -4.47 -15.82 -3.25
C GLU A 158 -3.81 -14.58 -2.63
N VAL A 159 -2.62 -14.74 -2.04
CA VAL A 159 -1.90 -13.62 -1.42
C VAL A 159 -1.34 -12.69 -2.48
N ARG A 160 -1.73 -11.41 -2.41
CA ARG A 160 -1.19 -10.29 -3.18
C ARG A 160 -0.33 -9.43 -2.26
N TRP A 161 0.95 -9.35 -2.59
CA TRP A 161 1.93 -8.55 -1.86
C TRP A 161 2.10 -7.18 -2.50
N ARG A 162 2.07 -6.13 -1.68
CA ARG A 162 2.40 -4.76 -2.10
C ARG A 162 3.53 -4.24 -1.24
N ARG A 163 4.63 -3.83 -1.87
CA ARG A 163 5.74 -3.19 -1.17
C ARG A 163 5.34 -1.78 -0.72
N ILE A 164 5.71 -1.41 0.49
CA ILE A 164 5.54 -0.04 0.98
C ILE A 164 6.51 0.88 0.25
N ASN A 165 5.97 1.95 -0.33
CA ASN A 165 6.80 2.97 -0.98
C ASN A 165 7.50 3.84 0.08
N LYS A 166 8.82 3.68 0.22
CA LYS A 166 9.62 4.42 1.22
C LYS A 166 9.68 5.93 0.96
N HIS A 167 9.37 6.39 -0.26
CA HIS A 167 9.26 7.81 -0.56
C HIS A 167 7.97 8.44 -0.01
N GLU A 168 6.91 7.65 0.12
CA GLU A 168 5.65 8.08 0.72
C GLU A 168 5.62 7.83 2.23
N VAL A 169 6.17 6.69 2.65
CA VAL A 169 6.21 6.25 4.04
C VAL A 169 7.64 5.81 4.39
N ASN A 170 8.42 6.75 4.91
CA ASN A 170 9.82 6.50 5.27
C ASN A 170 9.94 5.47 6.41
N ASP A 171 9.23 5.70 7.51
CA ASP A 171 9.12 4.78 8.65
C ASP A 171 7.67 4.29 8.80
N PHE A 172 7.44 3.02 8.48
CA PHE A 172 6.12 2.42 8.56
C PHE A 172 5.64 2.23 10.00
N ALA A 173 6.55 1.98 10.96
CA ALA A 173 6.17 1.81 12.36
C ALA A 173 5.67 3.14 12.94
N ALA A 174 6.38 4.24 12.66
CA ALA A 174 5.93 5.58 13.02
C ALA A 174 4.59 5.93 12.34
N PHE A 175 4.48 5.69 11.02
CA PHE A 175 3.25 5.92 10.26
C PHE A 175 2.05 5.17 10.84
N ARG A 176 2.24 3.90 11.22
CA ARG A 176 1.22 3.08 11.90
C ARG A 176 0.87 3.64 13.27
N GLY A 177 1.87 3.98 14.08
CA GLY A 177 1.68 4.54 15.42
C GLY A 177 0.91 5.84 15.43
N GLU A 178 1.14 6.73 14.46
CA GLU A 178 0.43 8.00 14.33
C GLU A 178 -1.06 7.82 13.99
N ARG A 179 -1.39 6.82 13.16
CA ARG A 179 -2.75 6.58 12.65
C ARG A 179 -3.58 5.66 13.52
N LEU A 180 -2.96 4.64 14.12
CA LEU A 180 -3.63 3.69 15.00
C LEU A 180 -3.49 4.06 16.49
N ASN A 181 -3.32 5.34 16.79
CA ASN A 181 -3.23 5.83 18.17
C ASN A 181 -4.62 5.87 18.82
N PHE A 182 -5.07 4.72 19.32
CA PHE A 182 -6.32 4.60 20.08
C PHE A 182 -6.02 4.31 21.55
N ALA A 183 -6.67 5.05 22.44
CA ALA A 183 -6.61 4.78 23.87
C ALA A 183 -7.89 4.09 24.33
N VAL A 184 -7.74 2.86 24.84
CA VAL A 184 -8.83 2.08 25.43
C VAL A 184 -8.80 2.29 26.94
N LEU A 185 -9.92 2.71 27.49
CA LEU A 185 -10.07 3.14 28.88
C LEU A 185 -11.14 2.30 29.57
N ARG A 186 -10.80 1.81 30.77
CA ARG A 186 -11.67 1.03 31.67
C ARG A 186 -12.33 -0.20 31.02
N PRO A 187 -11.59 -1.04 30.28
CA PRO A 187 -12.18 -2.22 29.68
C PRO A 187 -12.63 -3.20 30.77
N THR A 188 -13.91 -3.52 30.77
CA THR A 188 -14.56 -4.32 31.83
C THR A 188 -15.46 -5.38 31.21
N PHE A 189 -15.33 -6.62 31.68
CA PHE A 189 -16.24 -7.70 31.33
C PHE A 189 -17.41 -7.75 32.34
N ILE A 190 -18.63 -7.89 31.81
CA ILE A 190 -19.86 -8.07 32.57
C ILE A 190 -20.34 -9.51 32.31
N PRO A 191 -20.31 -10.37 33.34
CA PRO A 191 -20.76 -11.76 33.23
C PRO A 191 -22.21 -11.88 32.77
N ALA A 192 -22.53 -13.07 32.30
CA ALA A 192 -23.80 -13.38 31.68
C ALA A 192 -25.00 -13.15 32.63
N VAL A 193 -25.96 -12.32 32.20
CA VAL A 193 -27.23 -12.09 32.91
C VAL A 193 -28.37 -12.69 32.08
N LEU A 194 -29.34 -13.32 32.75
CA LEU A 194 -30.56 -13.80 32.11
C LEU A 194 -31.48 -12.60 31.82
N GLU A 195 -31.75 -12.36 30.55
CA GLU A 195 -32.66 -11.31 30.07
C GLU A 195 -33.83 -11.93 29.28
N ALA A 196 -34.79 -11.11 28.85
CA ALA A 196 -36.02 -11.56 28.19
C ALA A 196 -35.79 -12.40 26.92
N HIS A 197 -34.62 -12.26 26.28
CA HIS A 197 -34.25 -12.94 25.03
C HIS A 197 -33.11 -13.96 25.21
N GLY A 198 -32.79 -14.35 26.45
CA GLY A 198 -31.74 -15.33 26.74
C GLY A 198 -30.63 -14.77 27.61
N THR A 199 -29.52 -15.50 27.69
CA THR A 199 -28.38 -15.10 28.52
C THR A 199 -27.43 -14.23 27.70
N ILE A 200 -27.06 -13.06 28.21
CA ILE A 200 -26.19 -12.12 27.50
C ILE A 200 -24.97 -11.78 28.35
N SER A 201 -23.77 -11.99 27.78
CA SER A 201 -22.50 -11.51 28.33
C SER A 201 -22.06 -10.25 27.60
N ARG A 202 -21.41 -9.30 28.28
CA ARG A 202 -21.03 -8.01 27.69
C ARG A 202 -19.60 -7.62 28.02
N ALA A 203 -18.99 -6.81 27.16
CA ALA A 203 -17.79 -6.05 27.46
C ALA A 203 -18.07 -4.57 27.25
N ARG A 204 -17.68 -3.74 28.22
CA ARG A 204 -17.80 -2.27 28.16
C ARG A 204 -16.43 -1.63 28.23
N PHE A 205 -16.23 -0.61 27.42
CA PHE A 205 -15.01 0.20 27.43
C PHE A 205 -15.30 1.56 26.81
N SER A 206 -14.41 2.51 27.10
CA SER A 206 -14.35 3.78 26.38
C SER A 206 -13.14 3.75 25.45
N ILE A 207 -13.31 4.21 24.21
CA ILE A 207 -12.21 4.33 23.25
C ILE A 207 -12.07 5.77 22.80
N THR A 208 -10.84 6.29 22.83
CA THR A 208 -10.49 7.63 22.37
C THR A 208 -9.59 7.54 21.15
N ASN A 209 -9.96 8.21 20.06
CA ASN A 209 -9.10 8.38 18.90
C ASN A 209 -8.10 9.51 19.18
N LYS A 210 -6.85 9.15 19.51
CA LYS A 210 -5.76 10.10 19.75
C LYS A 210 -4.93 10.39 18.49
N SER A 211 -5.29 9.80 17.36
CA SER A 211 -4.65 10.14 16.08
C SER A 211 -5.13 11.52 15.59
N ALA A 212 -4.38 12.11 14.66
CA ALA A 212 -4.82 13.31 13.93
C ALA A 212 -5.87 13.01 12.85
N TYR A 213 -6.29 11.75 12.70
CA TYR A 213 -7.12 11.28 11.60
C TYR A 213 -8.51 10.85 12.09
N GLY A 214 -9.54 11.13 11.30
CA GLY A 214 -10.87 10.54 11.48
C GLY A 214 -11.07 9.34 10.57
N PHE A 215 -11.92 8.39 10.96
CA PHE A 215 -12.18 7.16 10.21
C PHE A 215 -13.68 6.97 9.91
N PHE A 216 -14.04 6.51 8.72
CA PHE A 216 -15.44 6.29 8.32
C PHE A 216 -16.08 5.10 9.04
N GLU A 217 -15.49 3.91 8.95
CA GLU A 217 -16.03 2.70 9.57
C GLU A 217 -14.92 1.88 10.21
N PRO A 218 -14.20 2.43 11.21
CA PRO A 218 -13.13 1.70 11.86
C PRO A 218 -13.70 0.49 12.59
N LYS A 219 -13.17 -0.68 12.25
CA LYS A 219 -13.44 -1.94 12.92
C LYS A 219 -12.46 -2.14 14.08
N PHE A 220 -12.96 -2.65 15.19
CA PHE A 220 -12.17 -3.02 16.35
C PHE A 220 -12.50 -4.46 16.74
N LEU A 221 -11.46 -5.21 17.02
CA LEU A 221 -11.55 -6.55 17.57
C LEU A 221 -11.56 -6.46 19.10
N VAL A 222 -12.48 -7.16 19.74
CA VAL A 222 -12.62 -7.27 21.19
C VAL A 222 -12.39 -8.73 21.57
N ALA A 223 -11.27 -9.00 22.23
CA ALA A 223 -10.86 -10.33 22.67
C ALA A 223 -10.96 -10.43 24.20
N LEU A 224 -11.61 -11.50 24.68
CA LEU A 224 -11.77 -11.81 26.10
C LEU A 224 -10.83 -12.94 26.47
N TYR A 225 -10.02 -12.75 27.51
CA TYR A 225 -9.03 -13.74 27.94
C TYR A 225 -9.27 -14.21 29.36
N ARG A 226 -8.86 -15.45 29.63
CA ARG A 226 -8.65 -16.02 30.97
C ARG A 226 -7.17 -16.36 31.12
N GLY A 227 -6.43 -15.53 31.86
CA GLY A 227 -4.97 -15.57 31.83
C GLY A 227 -4.49 -15.26 30.41
N SER A 228 -3.78 -16.21 29.80
CA SER A 228 -3.32 -16.12 28.40
C SER A 228 -4.24 -16.82 27.40
N GLN A 229 -5.31 -17.48 27.84
CA GLN A 229 -6.20 -18.25 26.98
C GLN A 229 -7.33 -17.37 26.44
N LEU A 230 -7.45 -17.28 25.11
CA LEU A 230 -8.58 -16.64 24.45
C LEU A 230 -9.87 -17.43 24.76
N THR A 231 -10.88 -16.74 25.28
CA THR A 231 -12.15 -17.34 25.71
C THR A 231 -13.31 -16.97 24.78
N ALA A 232 -13.30 -15.74 24.27
CA ALA A 232 -14.29 -15.26 23.32
C ALA A 232 -13.72 -14.10 22.52
N ILE A 233 -14.26 -13.90 21.32
CA ILE A 233 -13.83 -12.83 20.41
C ILE A 233 -15.06 -12.25 19.73
N GLN A 234 -15.03 -10.96 19.43
CA GLN A 234 -16.07 -10.30 18.64
C GLN A 234 -15.49 -9.06 17.99
N SER A 235 -16.13 -8.55 16.95
CA SER A 235 -15.77 -7.25 16.36
C SER A 235 -16.91 -6.24 16.48
N ILE A 236 -16.54 -4.97 16.57
CA ILE A 236 -17.45 -3.84 16.51
C ILE A 236 -16.96 -2.86 15.45
N VAL A 237 -17.89 -2.25 14.71
CA VAL A 237 -17.61 -1.18 13.76
C VAL A 237 -18.24 0.10 14.30
N LEU A 238 -17.45 1.17 14.34
CA LEU A 238 -17.93 2.49 14.76
C LEU A 238 -18.19 3.36 13.53
N ASP A 239 -19.26 4.14 13.51
CA ASP A 239 -19.56 5.06 12.39
C ASP A 239 -18.88 6.42 12.58
N ARG A 240 -18.09 6.88 11.61
CA ARG A 240 -17.45 8.20 11.55
C ARG A 240 -16.71 8.61 12.82
N PHE A 241 -15.72 7.84 13.24
CA PHE A 241 -14.95 8.11 14.47
C PHE A 241 -13.90 9.20 14.25
N ARG A 242 -14.17 10.41 14.74
CA ARG A 242 -13.35 11.61 14.49
C ARG A 242 -12.09 11.65 15.36
N SER A 243 -11.11 12.44 14.94
CA SER A 243 -9.92 12.74 15.75
C SER A 243 -10.32 13.42 17.06
N GLY A 244 -9.72 12.99 18.17
CA GLY A 244 -10.00 13.47 19.53
C GLY A 244 -11.32 12.97 20.14
N GLU A 245 -12.17 12.29 19.36
CA GLU A 245 -13.45 11.80 19.84
C GLU A 245 -13.28 10.64 20.83
N THR A 246 -14.13 10.61 21.86
CA THR A 246 -14.23 9.49 22.80
C THR A 246 -15.62 8.88 22.72
N ARG A 247 -15.71 7.55 22.65
CA ARG A 247 -16.98 6.81 22.61
C ARG A 247 -17.01 5.73 23.66
N GLU A 248 -18.15 5.63 24.33
CA GLU A 248 -18.51 4.47 25.14
C GLU A 248 -19.02 3.37 24.21
N VAL A 249 -18.46 2.17 24.34
CA VAL A 249 -18.73 1.03 23.47
C VAL A 249 -19.13 -0.16 24.34
N GLU A 250 -20.18 -0.86 23.92
CA GLU A 250 -20.60 -2.13 24.48
C GLU A 250 -20.63 -3.18 23.37
N VAL A 251 -20.01 -4.32 23.64
CA VAL A 251 -20.05 -5.50 22.76
C VAL A 251 -20.71 -6.64 23.52
N SER A 252 -21.64 -7.32 22.86
CA SER A 252 -22.46 -8.38 23.45
C SER A 252 -22.21 -9.73 22.80
N TRP A 253 -22.16 -10.76 23.64
CA TRP A 253 -22.25 -12.16 23.25
C TRP A 253 -23.59 -12.69 23.75
N TYR A 254 -24.41 -13.22 22.85
CA TYR A 254 -25.74 -13.75 23.15
C TYR A 254 -25.66 -15.18 23.73
N ASP A 255 -24.73 -15.40 24.65
CA ASP A 255 -24.66 -16.60 25.48
C ASP A 255 -23.78 -16.32 26.72
N ARG A 256 -23.61 -17.34 27.57
CA ARG A 256 -22.66 -17.32 28.68
C ARG A 256 -21.23 -17.50 28.16
N VAL A 257 -20.44 -16.44 28.28
CA VAL A 257 -18.98 -16.52 28.20
C VAL A 257 -18.45 -16.95 29.56
N GLY A 258 -17.45 -17.84 29.56
CA GLY A 258 -16.80 -18.31 30.80
C GLY A 258 -16.12 -17.18 31.59
N ALA A 259 -15.44 -17.52 32.69
CA ALA A 259 -14.69 -16.53 33.46
C ALA A 259 -13.63 -15.80 32.60
N VAL A 260 -13.60 -14.47 32.70
CA VAL A 260 -12.71 -13.54 31.96
C VAL A 260 -11.87 -12.76 32.97
N SER A 261 -10.56 -12.68 32.73
CA SER A 261 -9.62 -11.88 33.52
C SER A 261 -9.24 -10.56 32.86
N SER A 262 -9.28 -10.49 31.53
CA SER A 262 -8.90 -9.29 30.78
C SER A 262 -9.68 -9.17 29.47
N VAL A 263 -9.86 -7.91 29.05
CA VAL A 263 -10.49 -7.52 27.79
C VAL A 263 -9.46 -6.72 27.00
N GLU A 264 -9.14 -7.20 25.80
CA GLU A 264 -8.23 -6.54 24.88
C GLU A 264 -9.02 -6.00 23.70
N VAL A 265 -8.71 -4.78 23.28
CA VAL A 265 -9.35 -4.13 22.14
C VAL A 265 -8.27 -3.64 21.18
N VAL A 266 -8.31 -4.14 19.93
CA VAL A 266 -7.29 -3.89 18.92
C VAL A 266 -7.95 -3.35 17.65
N PRO A 267 -7.42 -2.27 17.02
CA PRO A 267 -7.96 -1.76 15.77
C PRO A 267 -7.70 -2.75 14.61
N GLU A 268 -8.69 -2.91 13.76
CA GLU A 268 -8.64 -3.69 12.52
C GLU A 268 -8.88 -2.75 11.33
N ILE A 269 -7.93 -1.86 11.07
CA ILE A 269 -8.08 -0.76 10.10
C ILE A 269 -6.93 -0.82 9.08
N ASP A 270 -7.27 -0.85 7.79
CA ASP A 270 -6.29 -0.74 6.71
C ASP A 270 -5.89 0.72 6.50
N ILE A 271 -4.87 1.16 7.26
CA ILE A 271 -4.35 2.53 7.19
C ILE A 271 -3.67 2.87 5.86
N LEU A 272 -3.42 1.89 4.99
CA LEU A 272 -2.88 2.11 3.66
C LEU A 272 -3.98 2.25 2.60
N ASN A 273 -5.25 2.04 2.97
CA ASN A 273 -6.39 2.35 2.12
C ASN A 273 -6.86 3.79 2.39
N PRO A 274 -6.74 4.73 1.44
CA PRO A 274 -7.16 6.12 1.67
C PRO A 274 -8.67 6.26 1.94
N GLU A 275 -9.49 5.28 1.56
CA GLU A 275 -10.95 5.34 1.73
C GLU A 275 -11.39 5.16 3.19
N VAL A 276 -10.53 4.64 4.08
CA VAL A 276 -10.89 4.48 5.50
C VAL A 276 -10.95 5.82 6.24
N TYR A 277 -10.31 6.86 5.70
CA TYR A 277 -10.20 8.16 6.35
C TYR A 277 -11.36 9.09 6.02
N LEU A 278 -11.82 9.84 7.03
CA LEU A 278 -12.70 10.98 6.82
C LEU A 278 -11.97 12.03 6.00
N LYS A 279 -12.60 12.49 4.91
CA LYS A 279 -12.10 13.63 4.14
C LYS A 279 -12.20 14.90 4.99
N PRO A 280 -11.20 15.80 4.94
CA PRO A 280 -11.24 17.08 5.62
C PRO A 280 -12.38 17.97 5.12
#